data_AF-A0A849RHB3-F1
#
_entry.id   AF-A0A849RHB3-F1
#
_cell.length_a   1.000
_cell.length_b   1.000
_cell.length_c   1.000
_cell.angle_alpha   90.00
_cell.angle_beta   90.00
_cell.angle_gamma   90.00
#
_symmetry.space_group_name_H-M   'P 1'
#
loop_
_entity.id
_entity.type
_entity.pdbx_description
1 polymer ?
#
loop_
_entity_poly.entity_id
_entity_poly.type
_entity_poly.pdbx_seq_one_letter_code
_entity_poly.pdbx_strand_id
1 'polypeptide(L)'
;MAPMAAHFSRPLNPIGLPLQMRELPQQGDWDYIPNMPQSKSQRPLSAATLQLLRPLVKILLRNNVPHQTLAEWAKQAYIDVANSDFGIAGKKQTVSRVAILTGLTRKEVQRLLNRPDNAQHADGEEYHRASRVITGWVRDPDFGDGKGHPHPLRMEAKGASFAELVKRYSGDMPARAMLDELLRAGAVKQLKDGRICLLARGYVPQKGSSEKLNILGSDTADLIATIDHNLYEKPAKPRIQRKVMYDNVPVEAAREFQILAAAQSQELLEALDRWLSHRDRDVNPASKGTGRVRVGLGLYHFEERLDKES
;
A
#
# COMPACT_ATOMS: atom_id res chain seq x y z
N MET A 1 41.32 25.40 53.71
CA MET A 1 39.88 25.56 53.42
C MET A 1 39.67 25.41 51.91
N ALA A 2 39.00 24.35 51.48
CA ALA A 2 38.36 24.32 50.16
C ALA A 2 37.08 25.20 50.22
N PRO A 3 36.53 25.62 49.06
CA PRO A 3 35.56 24.75 48.40
C PRO A 3 35.66 24.67 46.86
N MET A 4 35.11 23.55 46.37
CA MET A 4 34.79 23.20 44.98
C MET A 4 33.72 24.09 44.35
N ALA A 5 33.80 24.31 43.02
CA ALA A 5 32.63 24.33 42.13
C ALA A 5 32.99 24.09 40.64
N ALA A 6 32.80 22.83 40.22
CA ALA A 6 31.98 22.43 39.07
C ALA A 6 32.32 22.94 37.64
N HIS A 7 33.15 22.17 36.93
CA HIS A 7 33.18 22.15 35.47
C HIS A 7 31.95 21.40 34.92
N PHE A 8 31.02 22.10 34.27
CA PHE A 8 30.01 21.50 33.41
C PHE A 8 30.56 21.33 31.99
N SER A 9 30.95 20.11 31.66
CA SER A 9 31.19 19.68 30.28
C SER A 9 29.86 19.55 29.54
N ARG A 10 29.64 20.33 28.48
CA ARG A 10 28.55 20.09 27.51
C ARG A 10 28.99 19.05 26.47
N PRO A 11 28.16 18.06 26.11
CA PRO A 11 28.52 17.07 25.10
C PRO A 11 28.48 17.67 23.69
N LEU A 12 29.48 17.28 22.89
CA LEU A 12 29.61 17.56 21.46
C LEU A 12 28.59 16.72 20.66
N ASN A 13 27.93 17.34 19.68
CA ASN A 13 27.09 16.69 18.68
C ASN A 13 27.99 16.18 17.53
N PRO A 14 27.87 14.93 17.05
CA PRO A 14 28.66 14.48 15.91
C PRO A 14 28.06 15.08 14.64
N ILE A 15 28.93 15.55 13.72
CA ILE A 15 28.64 16.23 12.44
C ILE A 15 28.58 17.76 12.58
N GLY A 16 29.77 18.37 12.64
CA GLY A 16 29.95 19.82 12.60
C GLY A 16 29.68 20.43 11.23
N LEU A 17 28.56 21.15 11.11
CA LEU A 17 28.29 22.10 10.03
C LEU A 17 27.59 23.35 10.61
N PRO A 18 27.93 24.58 10.16
CA PRO A 18 27.37 25.81 10.72
C PRO A 18 25.93 26.08 10.26
N LEU A 19 25.06 26.46 11.20
CA LEU A 19 23.73 27.02 10.96
C LEU A 19 23.87 28.48 10.49
N GLN A 20 23.67 28.73 9.19
CA GLN A 20 23.41 30.08 8.69
C GLN A 20 21.93 30.20 8.32
N MET A 21 21.21 30.99 9.13
CA MET A 21 19.89 31.51 8.80
C MET A 21 20.00 32.41 7.57
N ARG A 22 19.28 32.07 6.48
CA ARG A 22 19.00 33.00 5.38
C ARG A 22 17.51 33.33 5.40
N GLU A 23 17.21 34.61 5.53
CA GLU A 23 15.87 35.19 5.44
C GLU A 23 15.28 34.98 4.02
N LEU A 24 13.98 34.70 3.95
CA LEU A 24 13.21 34.60 2.70
C LEU A 24 12.60 35.98 2.37
N PRO A 25 12.67 36.46 1.12
CA PRO A 25 11.99 37.69 0.73
C PRO A 25 10.47 37.50 0.66
N GLN A 26 9.75 38.54 1.11
CA GLN A 26 8.30 38.62 1.21
C GLN A 26 7.60 38.58 -0.17
N GLN A 27 6.42 37.96 -0.19
CA GLN A 27 5.62 37.62 -1.35
C GLN A 27 4.69 38.78 -1.75
N GLY A 28 4.88 39.33 -2.95
CA GLY A 28 3.94 40.20 -3.63
C GLY A 28 3.08 39.44 -4.66
N ASP A 29 1.79 39.81 -4.69
CA ASP A 29 0.77 39.69 -5.75
C ASP A 29 0.81 38.53 -6.76
N TRP A 30 -0.21 37.65 -6.71
CA TRP A 30 -0.42 36.55 -7.66
C TRP A 30 -1.76 36.67 -8.41
N ASP A 31 -1.85 37.59 -9.36
CA ASP A 31 -2.83 37.54 -10.47
C ASP A 31 -2.22 36.92 -11.75
N TYR A 32 -1.23 36.04 -11.60
CA TYR A 32 -0.55 35.38 -12.71
C TYR A 32 -1.00 33.92 -12.84
N ILE A 33 -1.82 33.63 -13.85
CA ILE A 33 -2.02 32.27 -14.38
C ILE A 33 -0.71 31.88 -15.07
N PRO A 34 0.07 30.90 -14.57
CA PRO A 34 1.26 30.49 -15.29
C PRO A 34 0.85 29.82 -16.58
N ASN A 35 1.34 30.41 -17.67
CA ASN A 35 1.49 29.83 -18.99
C ASN A 35 1.86 28.34 -18.84
N MET A 36 1.00 27.42 -19.29
CA MET A 36 1.35 25.99 -19.32
C MET A 36 2.64 25.85 -20.12
N PRO A 37 3.72 25.25 -19.58
CA PRO A 37 4.95 25.10 -20.34
C PRO A 37 4.67 24.30 -21.62
N GLN A 38 4.88 24.96 -22.75
CA GLN A 38 4.81 24.38 -24.09
C GLN A 38 5.82 23.22 -24.20
N SER A 39 5.30 22.08 -24.65
CA SER A 39 5.96 20.79 -24.92
C SER A 39 7.09 20.38 -23.95
N LYS A 40 6.73 19.92 -22.75
CA LYS A 40 7.56 18.89 -22.11
C LYS A 40 7.58 17.69 -23.07
N SER A 41 8.77 17.20 -23.41
CA SER A 41 8.95 16.03 -24.25
C SER A 41 7.94 14.94 -23.84
N GLN A 42 7.02 14.58 -24.73
CA GLN A 42 6.08 13.48 -24.47
C GLN A 42 6.82 12.14 -24.39
N ARG A 43 8.09 12.08 -24.83
CA ARG A 43 8.86 10.83 -24.95
C ARG A 43 9.21 10.20 -23.59
N PRO A 44 9.72 10.91 -22.56
CA PRO A 44 9.91 10.34 -21.23
C PRO A 44 8.61 9.85 -20.60
N LEU A 45 7.53 10.62 -20.72
CA LEU A 45 6.23 10.21 -20.18
C LEU A 45 5.70 8.98 -20.91
N SER A 46 5.78 8.94 -22.25
CA SER A 46 5.34 7.77 -23.01
C SER A 46 6.20 6.54 -22.73
N ALA A 47 7.53 6.69 -22.59
CA ALA A 47 8.42 5.60 -22.22
C ALA A 47 8.10 5.05 -20.82
N ALA A 48 7.94 5.92 -19.81
CA ALA A 48 7.59 5.53 -18.45
C ALA A 48 6.20 4.85 -18.40
N THR A 49 5.21 5.41 -19.09
CA THR A 49 3.87 4.80 -19.20
C THR A 49 3.92 3.44 -19.86
N LEU A 50 4.73 3.26 -20.93
CA LEU A 50 4.90 1.96 -21.56
C LEU A 50 5.61 0.95 -20.64
N GLN A 51 6.57 1.39 -19.83
CA GLN A 51 7.22 0.54 -18.82
C GLN A 51 6.23 0.06 -17.75
N LEU A 52 5.27 0.90 -17.35
CA LEU A 52 4.19 0.53 -16.43
C LEU A 52 3.14 -0.38 -17.09
N LEU A 53 2.75 -0.08 -18.33
CA LEU A 53 1.72 -0.83 -19.05
C LEU A 53 2.17 -2.25 -19.39
N ARG A 54 3.45 -2.50 -19.72
CA ARG A 54 3.93 -3.84 -20.09
C ARG A 54 3.65 -4.92 -19.03
N PRO A 55 4.07 -4.77 -17.75
CA PRO A 55 3.75 -5.77 -16.73
C PRO A 55 2.25 -5.86 -16.45
N LEU A 56 1.51 -4.74 -16.47
CA LEU A 56 0.07 -4.75 -16.31
C LEU A 56 -0.62 -5.55 -17.43
N VAL A 57 -0.31 -5.25 -18.69
CA VAL A 57 -0.84 -5.96 -19.87
C VAL A 57 -0.49 -7.45 -19.81
N LYS A 58 0.70 -7.82 -19.35
CA LYS A 58 1.05 -9.23 -19.13
C LYS A 58 0.11 -9.91 -18.13
N ILE A 59 -0.27 -9.25 -17.04
CA ILE A 59 -1.27 -9.76 -16.08
C ILE A 59 -2.65 -9.83 -16.73
N LEU A 60 -3.06 -8.81 -17.47
CA LEU A 60 -4.36 -8.76 -18.16
C LEU A 60 -4.51 -9.89 -19.19
N LEU A 61 -3.49 -10.13 -20.01
CA LEU A 61 -3.47 -11.23 -20.97
C LEU A 61 -3.54 -12.60 -20.28
N ARG A 62 -2.85 -12.78 -19.15
CA ARG A 62 -2.96 -14.00 -18.32
C ARG A 62 -4.36 -14.23 -17.75
N ASN A 63 -5.15 -13.17 -17.62
CA ASN A 63 -6.54 -13.20 -17.16
C ASN A 63 -7.56 -13.05 -18.31
N ASN A 64 -7.13 -13.28 -19.56
CA ASN A 64 -7.99 -13.20 -20.76
C ASN A 64 -8.72 -11.86 -20.96
N VAL A 65 -8.13 -10.75 -20.50
CA VAL A 65 -8.68 -9.41 -20.71
C VAL A 65 -8.23 -8.88 -22.08
N PRO A 66 -9.15 -8.61 -23.01
CA PRO A 66 -8.81 -8.06 -24.32
C PRO A 66 -8.51 -6.55 -24.24
N HIS A 67 -7.76 -6.04 -25.23
CA HIS A 67 -7.39 -4.63 -25.32
C HIS A 67 -8.59 -3.67 -25.19
N GLN A 68 -9.72 -4.00 -25.82
CA GLN A 68 -10.91 -3.15 -25.78
C GLN A 68 -11.46 -2.97 -24.36
N THR A 69 -11.38 -4.01 -23.52
CA THR A 69 -11.80 -3.93 -22.11
C THR A 69 -10.89 -2.99 -21.31
N LEU A 70 -9.57 -3.11 -21.49
CA LEU A 70 -8.61 -2.18 -20.87
C LEU A 70 -8.85 -0.74 -21.32
N ALA A 71 -9.11 -0.51 -22.61
CA ALA A 71 -9.42 0.82 -23.13
C ALA A 71 -10.66 1.42 -22.46
N GLU A 72 -11.71 0.62 -22.23
CA GLU A 72 -12.91 1.09 -21.52
C GLU A 72 -12.65 1.40 -20.04
N TRP A 73 -11.82 0.59 -19.35
CA TRP A 73 -11.40 0.90 -17.99
C TRP A 73 -10.54 2.18 -17.91
N ALA A 74 -9.65 2.38 -18.88
CA ALA A 74 -8.87 3.61 -18.97
C ALA A 74 -9.78 4.82 -19.18
N LYS A 75 -10.78 4.74 -20.07
CA LYS A 75 -11.76 5.83 -20.24
C LYS A 75 -12.48 6.16 -18.93
N GLN A 76 -12.89 5.15 -18.18
CA GLN A 76 -13.52 5.34 -16.87
C GLN A 76 -12.56 6.07 -15.91
N ALA A 77 -11.32 5.59 -15.77
CA ALA A 77 -10.32 6.22 -14.91
C ALA A 77 -10.04 7.68 -15.29
N TYR A 78 -9.97 8.01 -16.59
CA TYR A 78 -9.82 9.38 -17.07
C TYR A 78 -10.99 10.28 -16.65
N ILE A 79 -12.22 9.78 -16.72
CA ILE A 79 -13.42 10.52 -16.30
C ILE A 79 -13.43 10.72 -14.79
N ASP A 80 -13.08 9.69 -14.03
CA ASP A 80 -13.09 9.74 -12.56
C ASP A 80 -12.07 10.77 -12.06
N VAL A 81 -10.82 10.68 -12.53
CA VAL A 81 -9.74 11.62 -12.18
C VAL A 81 -10.05 13.05 -12.65
N ALA A 82 -10.59 13.22 -13.87
CA ALA A 82 -10.96 14.55 -14.35
C ALA A 82 -12.07 15.20 -13.51
N ASN A 83 -12.97 14.39 -12.95
CA ASN A 83 -14.04 14.88 -12.08
C ASN A 83 -13.57 15.16 -10.65
N SER A 84 -12.75 14.29 -10.06
CA SER A 84 -12.32 14.40 -8.67
C SER A 84 -11.19 15.40 -8.48
N ASP A 85 -10.15 15.33 -9.32
CA ASP A 85 -8.86 15.96 -9.02
C ASP A 85 -8.64 17.26 -9.82
N PHE A 86 -9.32 17.40 -10.96
CA PHE A 86 -9.23 18.58 -11.84
C PHE A 86 -10.50 19.46 -11.82
N GLY A 87 -11.29 19.28 -10.74
CA GLY A 87 -12.43 20.12 -10.38
C GLY A 87 -12.05 21.59 -10.21
N ILE A 88 -13.03 22.49 -10.36
CA ILE A 88 -12.87 23.90 -10.02
C ILE A 88 -13.53 24.09 -8.66
N ALA A 89 -12.81 24.67 -7.69
CA ALA A 89 -13.32 24.90 -6.34
C ALA A 89 -14.69 25.60 -6.38
N GLY A 90 -15.67 25.02 -5.69
CA GLY A 90 -17.04 25.55 -5.62
C GLY A 90 -17.92 25.35 -6.86
N LYS A 91 -17.47 24.65 -7.91
CA LYS A 91 -18.27 24.38 -9.11
C LYS A 91 -18.31 22.89 -9.45
N LYS A 92 -19.52 22.35 -9.63
CA LYS A 92 -19.70 21.00 -10.19
C LYS A 92 -19.10 20.96 -11.60
N GLN A 93 -18.27 19.95 -11.88
CA GLN A 93 -17.75 19.72 -13.23
C GLN A 93 -18.90 19.42 -14.20
N THR A 94 -18.85 19.99 -15.40
CA THR A 94 -19.84 19.72 -16.45
C THR A 94 -19.33 18.63 -17.38
N VAL A 95 -20.25 17.87 -17.98
CA VAL A 95 -19.94 16.86 -19.01
C VAL A 95 -19.05 17.42 -20.12
N SER A 96 -19.32 18.66 -20.54
CA SER A 96 -18.55 19.37 -21.57
C SER A 96 -17.09 19.59 -21.16
N ARG A 97 -16.83 19.94 -19.90
CA ARG A 97 -15.47 20.18 -19.42
C ARG A 97 -14.69 18.88 -19.25
N VAL A 98 -15.33 17.83 -18.73
CA VAL A 98 -14.72 16.49 -18.62
C VAL A 98 -14.34 15.97 -20.01
N ALA A 99 -15.21 16.14 -21.01
CA ALA A 99 -14.91 15.80 -22.40
C ALA A 99 -13.68 16.55 -22.95
N ILE A 100 -13.55 17.85 -22.64
CA ILE A 100 -12.38 18.65 -23.05
C ILE A 100 -11.09 18.15 -22.39
N LEU A 101 -11.12 17.88 -21.07
CA LEU A 101 -9.92 17.45 -20.32
C LEU A 101 -9.47 16.04 -20.72
N THR A 102 -10.41 15.13 -20.94
CA THR A 102 -10.12 13.72 -21.24
C THR A 102 -9.91 13.43 -22.72
N GLY A 103 -10.36 14.33 -23.60
CA GLY A 103 -10.41 14.09 -25.05
C GLY A 103 -11.53 13.12 -25.48
N LEU A 104 -12.40 12.69 -24.57
CA LEU A 104 -13.54 11.81 -24.87
C LEU A 104 -14.73 12.59 -25.40
N THR A 105 -15.63 11.90 -26.12
CA THR A 105 -16.87 12.53 -26.57
C THR A 105 -17.83 12.76 -25.39
N ARG A 106 -18.67 13.81 -25.46
CA ARG A 106 -19.73 14.03 -24.45
C ARG A 106 -20.64 12.83 -24.27
N LYS A 107 -20.93 12.11 -25.36
CA LYS A 107 -21.74 10.88 -25.35
C LYS A 107 -21.07 9.76 -24.55
N GLU A 108 -19.76 9.57 -24.71
CA GLU A 108 -19.00 8.59 -23.93
C GLU A 108 -18.95 8.96 -22.44
N VAL A 109 -18.70 10.23 -22.13
CA VAL A 109 -18.67 10.73 -20.75
C VAL A 109 -20.03 10.52 -20.07
N GLN A 110 -21.13 10.91 -20.72
CA GLN A 110 -22.48 10.71 -20.19
C GLN A 110 -22.80 9.23 -19.96
N ARG A 111 -22.42 8.35 -20.90
CA ARG A 111 -22.65 6.90 -20.80
C ARG A 111 -21.93 6.30 -19.60
N LEU A 112 -20.68 6.69 -19.36
CA LEU A 112 -19.85 6.14 -18.29
C LEU A 112 -20.23 6.69 -16.90
N LEU A 113 -20.64 7.97 -16.80
CA LEU A 113 -21.16 8.56 -15.55
C LEU A 113 -22.47 7.94 -15.07
N ASN A 114 -23.28 7.38 -15.98
CA ASN A 114 -24.59 6.80 -15.65
C ASN A 114 -24.52 5.30 -15.32
N ARG A 115 -23.32 4.70 -15.24
CA ARG A 115 -23.15 3.28 -14.95
C ARG A 115 -23.27 3.02 -13.43
N PRO A 116 -24.05 2.03 -12.97
CA PRO A 116 -24.14 1.72 -11.54
C PRO A 116 -22.78 1.22 -11.02
N ASP A 117 -22.44 1.70 -9.83
CA ASP A 117 -21.14 1.55 -9.16
C ASP A 117 -21.00 0.15 -8.52
N ASN A 118 -21.18 -0.91 -9.31
CA ASN A 118 -21.14 -2.29 -8.85
C ASN A 118 -19.76 -2.91 -9.13
N ALA A 119 -18.81 -2.76 -8.21
CA ALA A 119 -17.73 -3.74 -7.96
C ALA A 119 -16.63 -3.29 -6.98
N GLN A 120 -16.49 -2.00 -6.64
CA GLN A 120 -15.18 -1.53 -6.15
C GLN A 120 -14.97 -1.57 -4.62
N HIS A 121 -16.00 -1.78 -3.79
CA HIS A 121 -15.89 -1.55 -2.34
C HIS A 121 -15.96 -2.79 -1.45
N ALA A 122 -16.47 -3.95 -1.91
CA ALA A 122 -16.66 -5.13 -1.05
C ALA A 122 -15.37 -5.95 -0.85
N ASP A 123 -14.59 -6.15 -1.91
CA ASP A 123 -13.47 -7.11 -1.90
C ASP A 123 -12.23 -6.62 -1.10
N GLY A 124 -12.04 -5.30 -1.00
CA GLY A 124 -10.93 -4.72 -0.23
C GLY A 124 -11.13 -4.80 1.29
N GLU A 125 -12.38 -4.76 1.75
CA GLU A 125 -12.71 -4.84 3.17
C GLU A 125 -12.55 -6.28 3.70
N GLU A 126 -12.92 -7.27 2.89
CA GLU A 126 -12.75 -8.70 3.20
C GLU A 126 -11.26 -9.10 3.28
N TYR A 127 -10.43 -8.61 2.35
CA TYR A 127 -8.97 -8.82 2.38
C TYR A 127 -8.34 -8.24 3.68
N HIS A 128 -8.73 -7.02 4.06
CA HIS A 128 -8.26 -6.41 5.30
C HIS A 128 -8.72 -7.20 6.54
N ARG A 129 -9.92 -7.79 6.54
CA ARG A 129 -10.42 -8.64 7.62
C ARG A 129 -9.63 -9.95 7.74
N ALA A 130 -9.38 -10.64 6.64
CA ALA A 130 -8.58 -11.88 6.63
C ALA A 130 -7.14 -11.65 7.11
N SER A 131 -6.52 -10.55 6.65
CA SER A 131 -5.20 -10.13 7.12
C SER A 131 -5.17 -9.87 8.63
N ARG A 132 -6.17 -9.16 9.18
CA ARG A 132 -6.28 -8.94 10.63
C ARG A 132 -6.45 -10.23 11.44
N VAL A 133 -7.23 -11.19 10.94
CA VAL A 133 -7.41 -12.50 11.62
C VAL A 133 -6.09 -13.26 11.70
N ILE A 134 -5.32 -13.31 10.62
CA ILE A 134 -4.00 -13.97 10.61
C ILE A 134 -3.03 -13.26 11.55
N THR A 135 -2.95 -11.94 11.47
CA THR A 135 -2.09 -11.13 12.35
C THR A 135 -2.47 -11.30 13.82
N GLY A 136 -3.77 -11.30 14.13
CA GLY A 136 -4.31 -11.59 15.46
C GLY A 136 -3.90 -12.97 15.94
N TRP A 137 -4.00 -14.00 15.08
CA TRP A 137 -3.61 -15.36 15.42
C TRP A 137 -2.12 -15.47 15.77
N VAL A 138 -1.26 -14.77 15.05
CA VAL A 138 0.20 -14.79 15.26
C VAL A 138 0.60 -14.08 16.56
N ARG A 139 -0.18 -13.08 17.01
CA ARG A 139 0.22 -12.14 18.06
C ARG A 139 -0.50 -12.29 19.39
N ASP A 140 -1.76 -12.66 19.35
CA ASP A 140 -2.57 -12.77 20.54
C ASP A 140 -2.09 -13.98 21.37
N PRO A 141 -1.60 -13.77 22.61
CA PRO A 141 -1.16 -14.85 23.48
C PRO A 141 -2.28 -15.85 23.81
N ASP A 142 -3.55 -15.49 23.61
CA ASP A 142 -4.66 -16.42 23.75
C ASP A 142 -4.69 -17.45 22.61
N PHE A 143 -4.15 -17.12 21.43
CA PHE A 143 -4.19 -17.95 20.22
C PHE A 143 -2.81 -18.47 19.78
N GLY A 144 -1.75 -18.18 20.53
CA GLY A 144 -0.37 -18.56 20.25
C GLY A 144 0.56 -18.33 21.44
N ASP A 145 1.87 -18.34 21.23
CA ASP A 145 2.85 -18.11 22.29
C ASP A 145 3.21 -16.63 22.52
N GLY A 146 2.54 -15.70 21.80
CA GLY A 146 2.82 -14.26 21.82
C GLY A 146 4.17 -13.85 21.21
N LYS A 147 4.94 -14.79 20.64
CA LYS A 147 6.26 -14.60 20.01
C LYS A 147 6.25 -14.98 18.53
N GLY A 148 5.07 -15.01 17.91
CA GLY A 148 4.91 -15.30 16.50
C GLY A 148 4.69 -16.78 16.17
N HIS A 149 4.37 -17.63 17.16
CA HIS A 149 3.98 -19.02 16.95
C HIS A 149 2.51 -19.25 17.30
N PRO A 150 1.60 -19.18 16.31
CA PRO A 150 0.18 -19.47 16.51
C PRO A 150 -0.06 -20.94 16.83
N HIS A 151 -0.99 -21.21 17.75
CA HIS A 151 -1.43 -22.57 18.08
C HIS A 151 -2.50 -23.07 17.10
N PRO A 152 -2.53 -24.36 16.75
CA PRO A 152 -3.66 -24.93 16.01
C PRO A 152 -4.96 -24.83 16.81
N LEU A 153 -5.99 -24.22 16.24
CA LEU A 153 -7.26 -23.94 16.91
C LEU A 153 -8.36 -24.89 16.45
N ARG A 154 -9.31 -25.23 17.34
CA ARG A 154 -10.57 -25.86 16.93
C ARG A 154 -11.55 -24.80 16.43
N MET A 155 -12.52 -25.20 15.60
CA MET A 155 -13.60 -24.32 15.15
C MET A 155 -14.29 -23.64 16.34
N GLU A 156 -14.68 -24.44 17.32
CA GLU A 156 -15.27 -23.99 18.59
C GLU A 156 -14.60 -24.69 19.76
N ALA A 157 -14.43 -23.96 20.87
CA ALA A 157 -13.96 -24.46 22.16
C ALA A 157 -14.41 -23.50 23.27
N LYS A 158 -14.37 -23.94 24.55
CA LYS A 158 -14.69 -23.09 25.72
C LYS A 158 -13.64 -21.98 26.00
N GLY A 159 -12.61 -21.86 25.16
CA GLY A 159 -11.53 -20.88 25.27
C GLY A 159 -11.01 -20.53 23.88
N ALA A 160 -9.69 -20.49 23.71
CA ALA A 160 -9.05 -20.23 22.42
C ALA A 160 -9.63 -21.12 21.30
N SER A 161 -10.32 -20.50 20.36
CA SER A 161 -10.96 -21.16 19.21
C SER A 161 -10.91 -20.25 17.99
N PHE A 162 -11.06 -20.86 16.81
CA PHE A 162 -11.08 -20.12 15.56
C PHE A 162 -12.29 -19.16 15.51
N ALA A 163 -13.46 -19.56 16.02
CA ALA A 163 -14.61 -18.68 16.12
C ALA A 163 -14.35 -17.44 16.99
N GLU A 164 -13.68 -17.60 18.13
CA GLU A 164 -13.34 -16.47 19.01
C GLU A 164 -12.28 -15.56 18.38
N LEU A 165 -11.29 -16.14 17.70
CA LEU A 165 -10.30 -15.37 16.92
C LEU A 165 -10.97 -14.52 15.83
N VAL A 166 -11.87 -15.12 15.04
CA VAL A 166 -12.58 -14.42 13.97
C VAL A 166 -13.46 -13.31 14.53
N LYS A 167 -14.20 -13.59 15.60
CA LYS A 167 -15.02 -12.59 16.28
C LYS A 167 -14.20 -11.40 16.77
N ARG A 168 -13.00 -11.65 17.31
CA ARG A 168 -12.11 -10.61 17.85
C ARG A 168 -11.50 -9.72 16.76
N TYR A 169 -11.17 -10.27 15.59
CA TYR A 169 -10.35 -9.58 14.58
C TYR A 169 -11.05 -9.27 13.24
N SER A 170 -12.23 -9.82 12.98
CA SER A 170 -12.97 -9.61 11.71
C SER A 170 -14.33 -8.93 11.85
N GLY A 171 -14.82 -8.66 13.07
CA GLY A 171 -16.13 -8.07 13.32
C GLY A 171 -17.27 -9.07 13.15
N ASP A 172 -18.35 -8.68 12.46
CA ASP A 172 -19.57 -9.47 12.27
C ASP A 172 -19.46 -10.60 11.22
N MET A 173 -18.25 -10.96 10.79
CA MET A 173 -18.07 -12.01 9.79
C MET A 173 -18.27 -13.40 10.42
N PRO A 174 -19.11 -14.28 9.83
CA PRO A 174 -19.27 -15.64 10.32
C PRO A 174 -17.95 -16.42 10.28
N ALA A 175 -17.60 -17.08 11.39
CA ALA A 175 -16.38 -17.89 11.50
C ALA A 175 -16.24 -18.93 10.40
N ARG A 176 -17.36 -19.52 9.94
CA ARG A 176 -17.32 -20.51 8.87
C ARG A 176 -16.94 -19.89 7.52
N ALA A 177 -17.51 -18.72 7.21
CA ALA A 177 -17.16 -17.99 5.99
C ALA A 177 -15.69 -17.57 5.99
N MET A 178 -15.17 -17.08 7.12
CA MET A 178 -13.75 -16.75 7.25
C MET A 178 -12.85 -18.00 7.12
N LEU A 179 -13.25 -19.15 7.68
CA LEU A 179 -12.48 -20.39 7.53
C LEU A 179 -12.41 -20.83 6.07
N ASP A 180 -13.55 -20.84 5.39
CA ASP A 180 -13.63 -21.23 3.98
C ASP A 180 -12.76 -20.30 3.11
N GLU A 181 -12.75 -18.99 3.41
CA GLU A 181 -11.89 -18.00 2.75
C GLU A 181 -10.40 -18.26 3.00
N LEU A 182 -9.97 -18.45 4.25
CA LEU A 182 -8.56 -18.71 4.56
C LEU A 182 -8.06 -20.04 3.99
N LEU A 183 -8.93 -21.07 3.92
CA LEU A 183 -8.64 -22.34 3.25
C LEU A 183 -8.50 -22.14 1.74
N ARG A 184 -9.41 -21.38 1.12
CA ARG A 184 -9.36 -21.01 -0.30
C ARG A 184 -8.09 -20.25 -0.65
N ALA A 185 -7.70 -19.30 0.18
CA ALA A 185 -6.46 -18.53 0.05
C ALA A 185 -5.20 -19.38 0.28
N GLY A 186 -5.32 -20.56 0.89
CA GLY A 186 -4.19 -21.42 1.26
C GLY A 186 -3.39 -20.88 2.44
N ALA A 187 -3.94 -19.93 3.19
CA ALA A 187 -3.30 -19.37 4.37
C ALA A 187 -3.39 -20.30 5.58
N VAL A 188 -4.40 -21.19 5.61
CA VAL A 188 -4.60 -22.21 6.66
C VAL A 188 -4.81 -23.58 6.04
N LYS A 189 -4.63 -24.63 6.85
CA LYS A 189 -5.11 -25.99 6.54
C LYS A 189 -5.92 -26.55 7.71
N GLN A 190 -6.83 -27.45 7.39
CA GLN A 190 -7.47 -28.28 8.39
C GLN A 190 -6.69 -29.59 8.56
N LEU A 191 -6.33 -29.91 9.80
CA LEU A 191 -5.67 -31.15 10.20
C LEU A 191 -6.70 -32.30 10.28
N LYS A 192 -6.20 -33.55 10.26
CA LYS A 192 -7.04 -34.75 10.33
C LYS A 192 -7.89 -34.84 11.62
N ASP A 193 -7.47 -34.17 12.69
CA ASP A 193 -8.16 -34.11 13.98
C ASP A 193 -9.17 -32.93 14.10
N GLY A 194 -9.39 -32.22 12.99
CA GLY A 194 -10.31 -31.10 12.88
C GLY A 194 -9.74 -29.74 13.32
N ARG A 195 -8.49 -29.67 13.79
CA ARG A 195 -7.83 -28.40 14.13
C ARG A 195 -7.41 -27.64 12.87
N ILE A 196 -7.48 -26.32 12.92
CA ILE A 196 -7.12 -25.41 11.85
C ILE A 196 -5.72 -24.87 12.19
N CYS A 197 -4.79 -24.95 11.24
CA CYS A 197 -3.38 -24.59 11.42
C CYS A 197 -2.98 -23.53 10.39
N LEU A 198 -2.34 -22.47 10.85
CA LEU A 198 -1.81 -21.41 9.99
C LEU A 198 -0.57 -21.89 9.23
N LEU A 199 -0.53 -21.64 7.91
CA LEU A 199 0.55 -22.06 7.02
C LEU A 199 1.54 -20.94 6.67
N ALA A 200 1.10 -19.68 6.74
CA ALA A 200 1.93 -18.51 6.43
C ALA A 200 1.81 -17.46 7.53
N ARG A 201 2.95 -16.90 7.97
CA ARG A 201 3.02 -15.86 9.03
C ARG A 201 2.63 -14.46 8.54
N GLY A 202 2.28 -14.34 7.25
CA GLY A 202 1.70 -13.16 6.63
C GLY A 202 0.70 -13.60 5.56
N TYR A 203 -0.35 -12.81 5.35
CA TYR A 203 -1.37 -13.15 4.36
C TYR A 203 -0.83 -12.90 2.94
N VAL A 204 -0.38 -13.98 2.29
CA VAL A 204 -0.09 -13.99 0.86
C VAL A 204 -0.95 -15.11 0.27
N PRO A 205 -2.09 -14.79 -0.37
CA PRO A 205 -2.97 -15.79 -0.94
C PRO A 205 -2.17 -16.66 -1.91
N GLN A 206 -2.08 -17.97 -1.68
CA GLN A 206 -1.40 -18.86 -2.61
C GLN A 206 -2.32 -19.32 -3.74
N LYS A 207 -3.65 -19.31 -3.53
CA LYS A 207 -4.64 -19.86 -4.48
C LYS A 207 -5.79 -18.95 -4.95
N GLY A 208 -5.86 -17.68 -4.56
CA GLY A 208 -6.88 -16.73 -5.06
C GLY A 208 -6.32 -15.74 -6.08
N SER A 209 -6.74 -15.80 -7.34
CA SER A 209 -6.40 -14.76 -8.34
C SER A 209 -6.93 -13.39 -7.94
N SER A 210 -8.13 -13.31 -7.35
CA SER A 210 -8.80 -12.05 -7.01
C SER A 210 -8.05 -11.21 -5.96
N GLU A 211 -7.54 -11.82 -4.90
CA GLU A 211 -6.85 -11.07 -3.84
C GLU A 211 -5.43 -10.65 -4.24
N LYS A 212 -4.74 -11.47 -5.04
CA LYS A 212 -3.48 -11.05 -5.69
C LYS A 212 -3.71 -9.86 -6.63
N LEU A 213 -4.88 -9.80 -7.27
CA LEU A 213 -5.28 -8.67 -8.10
C LEU A 213 -5.65 -7.44 -7.25
N ASN A 214 -6.14 -7.63 -6.02
CA ASN A 214 -6.31 -6.53 -5.07
C ASN A 214 -4.96 -5.89 -4.72
N ILE A 215 -3.92 -6.69 -4.45
CA ILE A 215 -2.55 -6.19 -4.23
C ILE A 215 -2.06 -5.40 -5.45
N LEU A 216 -2.30 -5.91 -6.68
CA LEU A 216 -1.99 -5.17 -7.90
C LEU A 216 -2.66 -3.79 -7.91
N GLY A 217 -3.93 -3.70 -7.50
CA GLY A 217 -4.68 -2.45 -7.43
C GLY A 217 -4.18 -1.51 -6.32
N SER A 218 -4.16 -1.98 -5.07
CA SER A 218 -3.84 -1.16 -3.89
C SER A 218 -2.39 -0.70 -3.87
N ASP A 219 -1.45 -1.63 -4.00
CA ASP A 219 -0.04 -1.35 -3.71
C ASP A 219 0.60 -0.56 -4.85
N THR A 220 0.23 -0.90 -6.09
CA THR A 220 0.66 -0.14 -7.27
C THR A 220 0.08 1.27 -7.25
N ALA A 221 -1.19 1.44 -6.85
CA ALA A 221 -1.80 2.77 -6.72
C ALA A 221 -1.11 3.60 -5.63
N ASP A 222 -0.83 3.02 -4.46
CA ASP A 222 -0.13 3.72 -3.37
C ASP A 222 1.30 4.15 -3.79
N LEU A 223 2.01 3.31 -4.56
CA LEU A 223 3.33 3.66 -5.10
C LEU A 223 3.24 4.78 -6.15
N ILE A 224 2.31 4.70 -7.11
CA ILE A 224 2.12 5.74 -8.13
C ILE A 224 1.71 7.07 -7.48
N ALA A 225 0.80 7.05 -6.51
CA ALA A 225 0.39 8.26 -5.78
C ALA A 225 1.55 8.86 -4.97
N THR A 226 2.46 8.03 -4.45
CA THR A 226 3.68 8.50 -3.78
C THR A 226 4.65 9.17 -4.76
N ILE A 227 4.79 8.61 -5.96
CA ILE A 227 5.60 9.21 -7.05
C ILE A 227 4.98 10.54 -7.49
N ASP A 228 3.67 10.58 -7.71
CA ASP A 228 2.93 11.78 -8.12
C ASP A 228 3.11 12.93 -7.12
N HIS A 229 2.88 12.65 -5.83
CA HIS A 229 3.12 13.60 -4.73
C HIS A 229 4.55 14.17 -4.75
N ASN A 230 5.55 13.28 -4.91
CA ASN A 230 6.95 13.69 -4.94
C ASN A 230 7.32 14.48 -6.22
N LEU A 231 6.63 14.25 -7.34
CA LEU A 231 6.88 14.93 -8.62
C LEU A 231 6.23 16.32 -8.70
N TYR A 232 4.99 16.47 -8.21
CA TYR A 232 4.16 17.63 -8.55
C TYR A 232 3.79 18.51 -7.35
N GLU A 233 3.70 17.99 -6.13
CA GLU A 233 3.19 18.77 -4.99
C GLU A 233 4.22 19.71 -4.34
N LYS A 234 5.44 19.86 -4.92
CA LYS A 234 6.58 20.62 -4.34
C LYS A 234 6.64 20.53 -2.81
N PRO A 235 6.63 19.32 -2.22
CA PRO A 235 6.42 19.20 -0.80
C PRO A 235 7.65 19.70 -0.06
N ALA A 236 7.45 20.55 0.96
CA ALA A 236 8.51 20.87 1.92
C ALA A 236 9.07 19.62 2.62
N LYS A 237 8.34 18.48 2.54
CA LYS A 237 8.70 17.16 3.05
C LYS A 237 8.25 16.07 2.07
N PRO A 238 9.11 15.60 1.15
CA PRO A 238 8.75 14.51 0.25
C PRO A 238 8.43 13.22 1.01
N ARG A 239 7.53 12.40 0.46
CA ARG A 239 7.25 11.06 0.97
C ARG A 239 8.47 10.17 0.77
N ILE A 240 8.67 9.22 1.67
CA ILE A 240 9.78 8.26 1.57
C ILE A 240 9.56 7.39 0.33
N GLN A 241 10.51 7.48 -0.60
CA GLN A 241 10.60 6.64 -1.79
C GLN A 241 12.07 6.32 -1.99
N ARG A 242 12.51 5.12 -1.60
CA ARG A 242 13.91 4.71 -1.61
C ARG A 242 14.04 3.29 -2.13
N LYS A 243 15.15 3.02 -2.80
CA LYS A 243 15.49 1.70 -3.35
C LYS A 243 17.01 1.52 -3.25
N VAL A 244 17.42 0.32 -2.85
CA VAL A 244 18.80 -0.16 -3.00
C VAL A 244 18.83 -1.11 -4.20
N MET A 245 19.81 -0.96 -5.08
CA MET A 245 19.94 -1.80 -6.27
C MET A 245 21.38 -1.77 -6.77
N TYR A 246 21.86 -2.93 -7.17
CA TYR A 246 23.10 -3.15 -7.89
C TYR A 246 22.77 -4.09 -9.07
N ASP A 247 23.33 -3.83 -10.25
CA ASP A 247 23.06 -4.56 -11.49
C ASP A 247 24.10 -5.64 -11.81
N ASN A 248 25.18 -5.69 -11.03
CA ASN A 248 26.28 -6.65 -11.19
C ASN A 248 26.65 -7.31 -9.86
N VAL A 249 25.74 -8.13 -9.33
CA VAL A 249 25.93 -8.90 -8.09
C VAL A 249 26.07 -10.38 -8.46
N PRO A 250 27.08 -11.10 -7.94
CA PRO A 250 27.22 -12.54 -8.15
C PRO A 250 25.96 -13.30 -7.74
N VAL A 251 25.66 -14.42 -8.42
CA VAL A 251 24.45 -15.22 -8.17
C VAL A 251 24.39 -15.72 -6.72
N GLU A 252 25.54 -16.05 -6.14
CA GLU A 252 25.67 -16.49 -4.74
C GLU A 252 25.29 -15.36 -3.78
N ALA A 253 25.81 -14.16 -4.03
CA ALA A 253 25.51 -12.97 -3.23
C ALA A 253 24.05 -12.52 -3.40
N ALA A 254 23.44 -12.71 -4.58
CA ALA A 254 22.02 -12.46 -4.78
C ALA A 254 21.15 -13.36 -3.90
N ARG A 255 21.53 -14.64 -3.76
CA ARG A 255 20.85 -15.59 -2.87
C ARG A 255 21.02 -15.22 -1.40
N GLU A 256 22.22 -14.82 -0.98
CA GLU A 256 22.48 -14.33 0.38
C GLU A 256 21.66 -13.08 0.67
N PHE A 257 21.63 -12.14 -0.27
CA PHE A 257 20.84 -10.92 -0.18
C PHE A 257 19.34 -11.21 -0.07
N GLN A 258 18.81 -12.18 -0.82
CA GLN A 258 17.41 -12.57 -0.71
C GLN A 258 17.04 -12.99 0.72
N ILE A 259 17.88 -13.79 1.36
CA ILE A 259 17.67 -14.26 2.74
C ILE A 259 17.75 -13.07 3.71
N LEU A 260 18.76 -12.23 3.57
CA LEU A 260 18.96 -11.04 4.41
C LEU A 260 17.79 -10.06 4.28
N ALA A 261 17.42 -9.70 3.05
CA ALA A 261 16.35 -8.77 2.75
C ALA A 261 15.00 -9.28 3.25
N ALA A 262 14.70 -10.57 3.10
CA ALA A 262 13.49 -11.18 3.62
C ALA A 262 13.41 -11.09 5.15
N ALA A 263 14.49 -11.45 5.85
CA ALA A 263 14.54 -11.40 7.31
C ALA A 263 14.36 -9.96 7.85
N GLN A 264 15.13 -9.00 7.32
CA GLN A 264 15.07 -7.60 7.75
C GLN A 264 13.74 -6.94 7.40
N SER A 265 13.18 -7.22 6.22
CA SER A 265 11.87 -6.68 5.82
C SER A 265 10.77 -7.22 6.70
N GLN A 266 10.81 -8.51 7.04
CA GLN A 266 9.83 -9.13 7.94
C GLN A 266 9.89 -8.50 9.33
N GLU A 267 11.09 -8.34 9.89
CA GLU A 267 11.28 -7.70 11.21
C GLU A 267 10.76 -6.26 11.23
N LEU A 268 11.03 -5.49 10.17
CA LEU A 268 10.53 -4.13 10.02
C LEU A 268 9.00 -4.09 9.93
N LEU A 269 8.38 -4.93 9.10
CA LEU A 269 6.92 -5.00 8.97
C LEU A 269 6.27 -5.36 10.30
N GLU A 270 6.81 -6.35 11.01
CA GLU A 270 6.31 -6.73 12.32
C GLU A 270 6.48 -5.63 13.37
N ALA A 271 7.55 -4.85 13.32
CA ALA A 271 7.75 -3.70 14.19
C ALA A 271 6.75 -2.58 13.92
N LEU A 272 6.55 -2.22 12.65
CA LEU A 272 5.62 -1.16 12.25
C LEU A 272 4.17 -1.54 12.49
N ASP A 273 3.79 -2.78 12.19
CA ASP A 273 2.44 -3.25 12.41
C ASP A 273 2.13 -3.38 13.91
N ARG A 274 3.09 -3.80 14.76
CA ARG A 274 2.95 -3.68 16.22
C ARG A 274 2.72 -2.23 16.64
N TRP A 275 3.46 -1.28 16.06
CA TRP A 275 3.31 0.13 16.41
C TRP A 275 1.95 0.71 15.99
N LEU A 276 1.47 0.36 14.80
CA LEU A 276 0.20 0.85 14.22
C LEU A 276 -1.02 0.21 14.88
N SER A 277 -1.02 -1.10 15.13
CA SER A 277 -2.16 -1.80 15.74
C SER A 277 -2.56 -1.24 17.11
N HIS A 278 -1.61 -0.75 17.91
CA HIS A 278 -1.91 -0.08 19.19
C HIS A 278 -2.63 1.27 19.01
N ARG A 279 -2.56 1.87 17.82
CA ARG A 279 -3.06 3.23 17.50
C ARG A 279 -4.21 3.22 16.51
N ASP A 280 -4.43 2.12 15.82
CA ASP A 280 -5.59 1.92 14.97
C ASP A 280 -6.85 1.89 15.84
N ARG A 281 -7.81 2.78 15.53
CA ARG A 281 -9.06 2.90 16.31
C ARG A 281 -10.04 1.77 16.02
N ASP A 282 -9.87 1.08 14.90
CA ASP A 282 -10.69 -0.09 14.56
C ASP A 282 -10.27 -1.32 15.41
N VAL A 283 -8.99 -1.38 15.82
CA VAL A 283 -8.44 -2.45 16.66
C VAL A 283 -8.39 -2.04 18.14
N ASN A 284 -8.12 -0.78 18.44
CA ASN A 284 -8.05 -0.22 19.78
C ASN A 284 -8.95 1.02 19.92
N PRO A 285 -10.23 0.84 20.31
CA PRO A 285 -11.19 1.93 20.46
C PRO A 285 -10.79 2.99 21.51
N ALA A 286 -9.86 2.68 22.43
CA ALA A 286 -9.35 3.63 23.41
C ALA A 286 -8.32 4.63 22.82
N SER A 287 -7.84 4.38 21.59
CA SER A 287 -6.91 5.27 20.89
C SER A 287 -7.55 6.63 20.59
N LYS A 288 -6.95 7.71 21.09
CA LYS A 288 -7.47 9.09 20.94
C LYS A 288 -6.79 9.83 19.78
N GLY A 289 -7.52 10.75 19.13
CA GLY A 289 -6.99 11.62 18.08
C GLY A 289 -8.08 12.25 17.21
N THR A 290 -7.69 13.19 16.34
CA THR A 290 -8.58 13.85 15.37
C THR A 290 -8.30 13.35 13.94
N GLY A 291 -9.31 13.44 13.06
CA GLY A 291 -9.20 13.02 11.67
C GLY A 291 -9.15 11.49 11.47
N ARG A 292 -9.02 11.04 10.22
CA ARG A 292 -8.80 9.65 9.81
C ARG A 292 -7.77 9.66 8.68
N VAL A 293 -6.70 8.89 8.82
CA VAL A 293 -5.62 8.81 7.82
C VAL A 293 -5.30 7.34 7.59
N ARG A 294 -5.28 6.91 6.32
CA ARG A 294 -4.69 5.63 5.92
C ARG A 294 -3.19 5.83 5.78
N VAL A 295 -2.40 5.10 6.57
CA VAL A 295 -0.94 5.12 6.53
C VAL A 295 -0.41 3.70 6.35
N GLY A 296 0.70 3.55 5.63
CA GLY A 296 1.32 2.25 5.40
C GLY A 296 2.71 2.39 4.82
N LEU A 297 3.51 1.33 4.95
CA LEU A 297 4.80 1.17 4.28
C LEU A 297 4.76 -0.13 3.48
N GLY A 298 4.86 -0.02 2.15
CA GLY A 298 4.99 -1.17 1.26
C GLY A 298 6.46 -1.52 1.03
N LEU A 299 6.79 -2.81 1.07
CA LEU A 299 8.11 -3.34 0.77
C LEU A 299 7.97 -4.41 -0.31
N TYR A 300 8.86 -4.41 -1.30
CA TYR A 300 8.89 -5.42 -2.34
C TYR A 300 10.34 -5.75 -2.70
N HIS A 301 10.61 -7.04 -2.87
CA HIS A 301 11.87 -7.55 -3.40
C HIS A 301 11.69 -7.90 -4.88
N PHE A 302 12.66 -7.59 -5.72
CA PHE A 302 12.65 -7.95 -7.14
C PHE A 302 14.04 -8.44 -7.55
N GLU A 303 14.08 -9.41 -8.46
CA GLU A 303 15.28 -9.99 -9.04
C GLU A 303 15.03 -10.17 -10.54
N GLU A 304 16.00 -9.81 -11.37
CA GLU A 304 15.95 -9.98 -12.82
C GLU A 304 17.26 -10.61 -13.27
N ARG A 305 17.18 -11.68 -14.07
CA ARG A 305 18.35 -12.21 -14.76
C ARG A 305 18.58 -11.35 -16.00
N LEU A 306 19.68 -10.61 -16.02
CA LEU A 306 20.14 -9.88 -17.19
C LEU A 306 20.91 -10.88 -18.08
N ASP A 307 20.52 -10.98 -19.35
CA ASP A 307 21.22 -11.85 -20.30
C ASP A 307 22.63 -11.28 -20.59
N LYS A 308 23.64 -12.18 -20.52
CA LYS A 308 25.08 -12.05 -20.82
C LYS A 308 25.80 -10.77 -20.35
N GLU A 309 26.81 -10.98 -19.50
CA GLU A 309 27.91 -10.04 -19.24
C GLU A 309 28.40 -9.44 -20.56
N SER A 310 28.24 -8.12 -20.70
CA SER A 310 28.88 -7.33 -21.76
C SER A 310 30.20 -6.78 -21.27
#